data_AF-A0AAD5NXQ4-F1
#
_entry.id   AF-A0AAD5NXQ4-F1
#
_cell.length_a   1.000
_cell.length_b   1.000
_cell.length_c   1.000
_cell.angle_alpha   90.00
_cell.angle_beta   90.00
_cell.angle_gamma   90.00
#
_symmetry.space_group_name_H-M   'P 1'
#
loop_
_entity.id
_entity.type
_entity.pdbx_description
1 polymer ?
#
loop_
_entity_poly.entity_id
_entity_poly.type
_entity_poly.pdbx_seq_one_letter_code
_entity_poly.pdbx_strand_id
1 'polypeptide(L)'
;MAANFTQNLLDPTHSRDPINPQSPKPNLLDRVHPLAIGHGISNSLLDKIREVSIDFFSLPMEEKQKYARAVNEAEGYGSDRIVSDKQVHDWSHRLSLKVFPQRKRRLNLWPQIPQDFRETLDEYAMKIKIVTEVLFKAIAKSLNLEENG
;
A
#
# COMPACT_ATOMS: atom_id res chain seq x y z
N MET A 1 -5.10 25.20 -19.53
CA MET A 1 -4.14 25.55 -18.46
C MET A 1 -4.05 24.39 -17.47
N ALA A 2 -3.30 23.35 -17.83
CA ALA A 2 -3.13 22.14 -17.03
C ALA A 2 -1.65 21.79 -16.97
N ALA A 3 -0.92 22.55 -16.16
CA ALA A 3 0.41 22.24 -15.70
C ALA A 3 0.53 22.94 -14.33
N ASN A 4 1.14 22.27 -13.35
CA ASN A 4 1.49 22.76 -12.00
C ASN A 4 0.72 22.19 -10.80
N PHE A 5 -0.02 21.08 -10.92
CA PHE A 5 -0.52 20.39 -9.70
C PHE A 5 0.44 19.32 -9.18
N THR A 6 1.18 18.65 -10.05
CA THR A 6 2.12 17.58 -9.70
C THR A 6 3.47 18.08 -9.17
N GLN A 7 3.85 19.33 -9.44
CA GLN A 7 5.11 19.89 -8.94
C GLN A 7 5.07 20.20 -7.43
N ASN A 8 3.88 20.50 -6.88
CA ASN A 8 3.74 20.96 -5.50
C ASN A 8 3.75 19.82 -4.46
N LEU A 9 3.43 18.58 -4.87
CA LEU A 9 3.44 17.43 -3.95
C LEU A 9 4.85 16.89 -3.66
N LEU A 10 5.85 17.37 -4.41
CA LEU A 10 7.26 17.02 -4.25
C LEU A 10 8.11 18.23 -3.81
N ASP A 11 7.48 19.40 -3.55
CA ASP A 11 8.19 20.59 -3.07
C ASP A 11 8.50 20.48 -1.57
N PRO A 12 9.78 20.35 -1.16
CA PRO A 12 10.17 20.19 0.24
C PRO A 12 9.84 21.42 1.10
N THR A 13 9.55 22.58 0.49
CA THR A 13 9.28 23.82 1.22
C THR A 13 7.91 23.84 1.91
N HIS A 14 6.98 22.98 1.47
CA HIS A 14 5.60 22.92 1.98
C HIS A 14 5.35 21.85 3.07
N SER A 15 6.38 21.14 3.51
CA SER A 15 6.28 20.11 4.55
C SER A 15 6.21 20.72 5.97
N ARG A 16 5.25 21.60 6.25
CA ARG A 16 4.84 21.88 7.64
C ARG A 16 3.79 20.86 8.04
N ASP A 17 3.89 20.34 9.26
CA ASP A 17 2.86 19.45 9.81
C ASP A 17 1.52 20.21 9.80
N PRO A 18 0.50 19.77 9.05
CA PRO A 18 -0.77 20.49 8.92
C PRO A 18 -1.52 20.57 10.25
N ILE A 19 -1.15 19.75 11.24
CA ILE A 19 -1.76 19.70 12.57
C ILE A 19 -1.00 20.59 13.57
N ASN A 20 0.31 20.76 13.40
CA ASN A 20 1.12 21.64 14.26
C ASN A 20 2.17 22.44 13.44
N PRO A 21 1.82 23.64 12.98
CA PRO A 21 2.70 24.49 12.16
C PRO A 21 3.97 24.97 12.86
N GLN A 22 4.05 24.83 14.19
CA GLN A 22 5.21 25.19 15.02
C GLN A 22 6.14 24.00 15.30
N SER A 23 5.79 22.79 14.85
CA SER A 23 6.67 21.64 14.96
C SER A 23 8.00 21.92 14.23
N PRO A 24 9.14 21.49 14.80
CA PRO A 24 10.41 21.61 14.10
C PRO A 24 10.33 20.86 12.78
N LYS A 25 10.77 21.49 11.69
CA LYS A 25 10.81 20.84 10.37
C LYS A 25 11.63 19.56 10.51
N PRO A 26 11.09 18.38 10.15
CA PRO A 26 11.86 17.14 10.22
C PRO A 26 13.12 17.29 9.36
N ASN A 27 14.26 16.86 9.91
CA ASN A 27 15.53 16.97 9.21
C ASN A 27 15.46 16.15 7.92
N LEU A 28 16.05 16.67 6.83
CA LEU A 28 16.12 15.94 5.57
C LEU A 28 16.90 14.62 5.73
N LEU A 29 17.83 14.57 6.69
CA LEU A 29 18.59 13.37 7.06
C LEU A 29 17.78 12.34 7.88
N ASP A 30 16.68 12.75 8.52
CA ASP A 30 15.81 11.83 9.28
C ASP A 30 14.84 11.08 8.36
N ARG A 31 14.72 11.50 7.09
CA ARG A 31 13.87 10.88 6.06
C ARG A 31 14.65 9.87 5.24
N VAL A 32 15.11 8.80 5.88
CA VAL A 32 15.54 7.63 5.14
C VAL A 32 14.29 6.88 4.70
N HIS A 33 13.98 6.89 3.40
CA HIS A 33 13.11 5.91 2.78
C HIS A 33 14.00 4.76 2.27
N PRO A 34 14.31 3.75 3.09
CA PRO A 34 15.25 2.72 2.70
C PRO A 34 14.70 1.95 1.50
N LEU A 35 15.45 1.99 0.39
CA LEU A 35 15.18 1.16 -0.77
C LEU A 35 15.73 -0.24 -0.51
N ALA A 36 14.88 -1.27 -0.57
CA ALA A 36 15.33 -2.65 -0.56
C ALA A 36 15.79 -3.04 -1.97
N ILE A 37 17.07 -3.35 -2.13
CA ILE A 37 17.64 -3.93 -3.35
C ILE A 37 18.08 -5.36 -3.07
N GLY A 38 18.16 -6.22 -4.11
CA GLY A 38 18.56 -7.61 -3.93
C GLY A 38 17.58 -8.43 -3.08
N HIS A 39 16.32 -8.01 -2.98
CA HIS A 39 15.27 -8.65 -2.16
C HIS A 39 14.81 -10.03 -2.69
N GLY A 40 15.32 -10.48 -3.84
CA GLY A 40 15.05 -11.83 -4.36
C GLY A 40 13.66 -12.08 -4.95
N ILE A 41 12.83 -11.04 -5.09
CA ILE A 41 11.57 -11.11 -5.83
C ILE A 41 11.88 -10.87 -7.30
N SER A 42 11.43 -11.76 -8.18
CA SER A 42 11.71 -11.63 -9.61
C SER A 42 11.05 -10.39 -10.20
N ASN A 43 11.75 -9.72 -11.13
CA ASN A 43 11.20 -8.58 -11.86
C ASN A 43 9.90 -8.96 -12.58
N SER A 44 9.82 -10.18 -13.14
CA SER A 44 8.62 -10.67 -13.81
C SER A 44 7.39 -10.73 -12.88
N LEU A 45 7.56 -11.10 -11.61
CA LEU A 45 6.46 -11.11 -10.64
C LEU A 45 6.07 -9.68 -10.23
N LEU A 46 7.06 -8.78 -10.08
CA LEU A 46 6.81 -7.35 -9.82
C LEU A 46 6.06 -6.67 -10.97
N ASP A 47 6.39 -7.02 -12.21
CA ASP A 47 5.71 -6.53 -13.40
C ASP A 47 4.28 -7.09 -13.47
N LYS A 48 4.11 -8.39 -13.22
CA LYS A 48 2.79 -9.05 -13.24
C LYS A 48 1.85 -8.47 -12.18
N ILE A 49 2.31 -8.29 -10.94
CA ILE A 49 1.45 -7.69 -9.89
C ILE A 49 1.06 -6.24 -10.23
N ARG A 50 1.94 -5.50 -10.90
CA ARG A 50 1.65 -4.15 -11.39
C ARG A 50 0.62 -4.18 -12.52
N GLU A 51 0.79 -5.07 -13.49
CA GLU A 51 -0.12 -5.26 -14.63
C GLU A 51 -1.54 -5.61 -14.16
N VAL A 52 -1.69 -6.67 -13.35
CA VAL A 52 -3.03 -7.08 -12.88
C VAL A 52 -3.70 -6.00 -12.02
N SER A 53 -2.91 -5.17 -11.33
CA SER A 53 -3.42 -4.01 -10.59
C SER A 53 -3.93 -2.92 -11.54
N ILE A 54 -3.14 -2.57 -12.57
CA ILE A 54 -3.54 -1.59 -13.59
C ILE A 54 -4.82 -2.05 -14.29
N ASP A 55 -4.88 -3.32 -14.68
CA ASP A 55 -6.04 -3.90 -15.36
C ASP A 55 -7.28 -3.83 -14.49
N PHE A 56 -7.19 -4.22 -13.21
CA PHE A 56 -8.30 -4.09 -12.27
C PHE A 56 -8.81 -2.65 -12.17
N PHE A 57 -7.92 -1.67 -12.03
CA PHE A 57 -8.33 -0.26 -11.90
C PHE A 57 -8.85 0.33 -13.22
N SER A 58 -8.49 -0.26 -14.36
CA SER A 58 -8.98 0.09 -15.70
C SER A 58 -10.38 -0.46 -16.00
N LEU A 59 -10.90 -1.38 -15.17
CA LEU A 59 -12.27 -1.89 -15.31
C LEU A 59 -13.32 -0.78 -15.12
N PRO A 60 -14.53 -0.96 -15.69
CA PRO A 60 -15.68 -0.11 -15.40
C PRO A 60 -15.97 -0.02 -13.89
N MET A 61 -16.60 1.07 -13.47
CA MET A 61 -16.90 1.29 -12.05
C MET A 61 -17.76 0.16 -11.47
N GLU A 62 -18.72 -0.34 -12.25
CA GLU A 62 -19.64 -1.41 -11.88
C GLU A 62 -18.89 -2.69 -11.51
N GLU A 63 -17.83 -3.02 -12.25
CA GLU A 63 -16.98 -4.19 -12.00
C GLU A 63 -16.15 -4.01 -10.73
N LYS A 64 -15.59 -2.82 -10.51
CA LYS A 64 -14.82 -2.51 -9.30
C LYS A 64 -15.71 -2.47 -8.05
N GLN A 65 -16.94 -1.98 -8.18
CA GLN A 65 -17.89 -1.86 -7.09
C GLN A 65 -18.37 -3.22 -6.54
N LYS A 66 -18.21 -4.32 -7.30
CA LYS A 66 -18.43 -5.69 -6.79
C LYS A 66 -17.56 -6.02 -5.58
N TYR A 67 -16.42 -5.33 -5.44
CA TYR A 67 -15.47 -5.52 -4.35
C TYR A 67 -15.54 -4.39 -3.31
N ALA A 68 -16.61 -3.58 -3.32
CA ALA A 68 -16.73 -2.40 -2.48
C ALA A 68 -16.54 -2.70 -0.99
N ARG A 69 -15.79 -1.82 -0.31
CA ARG A 69 -15.62 -1.86 1.14
C ARG A 69 -16.94 -1.50 1.81
N ALA A 70 -17.39 -2.35 2.73
CA ALA A 70 -18.56 -2.05 3.56
C ALA A 70 -18.26 -0.94 4.59
N VAL A 71 -19.30 -0.23 5.06
CA VAL A 71 -19.21 1.02 5.85
C VAL A 71 -18.28 0.94 7.08
N ASN A 72 -18.12 -0.24 7.69
CA ASN A 72 -17.28 -0.43 8.87
C ASN A 72 -16.10 -1.39 8.66
N GLU A 73 -15.87 -1.84 7.43
CA GLU A 73 -14.81 -2.78 7.10
C GLU A 73 -13.51 -2.07 6.73
N ALA A 74 -12.39 -2.78 6.85
CA ALA A 74 -11.08 -2.29 6.40
C ALA A 74 -10.72 -2.77 4.99
N GLU A 75 -11.33 -3.87 4.54
CA GLU A 75 -11.02 -4.53 3.27
C GLU A 75 -12.08 -4.21 2.20
N GLY A 76 -11.63 -4.09 0.95
CA GLY A 76 -12.45 -3.82 -0.22
C GLY A 76 -11.97 -2.61 -1.02
N TYR A 77 -12.66 -2.37 -2.13
CA TYR A 77 -12.48 -1.24 -3.02
C TYR A 77 -13.20 0.01 -2.51
N GLY A 78 -12.54 1.16 -2.57
CA GLY A 78 -13.14 2.46 -2.26
C GLY A 78 -12.12 3.54 -1.94
N SER A 79 -12.60 4.76 -1.73
CA SER A 79 -11.81 5.87 -1.18
C SER A 79 -11.49 5.65 0.30
N ASP A 80 -10.76 6.56 0.94
CA ASP A 80 -10.50 6.46 2.38
C ASP A 80 -11.79 6.50 3.22
N ARG A 81 -11.74 5.92 4.42
CA ARG A 81 -12.89 5.98 5.34
C ARG A 81 -13.12 7.42 5.77
N ILE A 82 -14.38 7.84 5.83
CA ILE A 82 -14.78 9.11 6.45
C ILE A 82 -14.81 8.89 7.96
N VAL A 83 -13.92 9.56 8.67
CA VAL A 83 -13.77 9.46 10.13
C VAL A 83 -14.20 10.76 10.81
N SER A 84 -14.20 11.89 10.08
CA SER A 84 -14.70 13.18 10.59
C SER A 84 -15.03 14.15 9.45
N ASP A 85 -15.89 15.13 9.70
CA ASP A 85 -16.28 16.16 8.73
C ASP A 85 -15.14 17.10 8.31
N LYS A 86 -14.05 17.15 9.11
CA LYS A 86 -12.87 17.98 8.84
C LYS A 86 -11.73 17.21 8.17
N GLN A 87 -11.96 15.93 7.83
CA GLN A 87 -10.92 15.09 7.24
C GLN A 87 -10.58 15.57 5.83
N VAL A 88 -9.28 15.76 5.58
CA VAL A 88 -8.75 15.93 4.22
C VAL A 88 -8.64 14.53 3.61
N HIS A 89 -9.30 14.32 2.48
CA HIS A 89 -9.29 13.04 1.78
C HIS A 89 -8.22 13.02 0.69
N ASP A 90 -7.51 11.89 0.57
CA ASP A 90 -6.68 11.67 -0.60
C ASP A 90 -7.58 11.53 -1.82
N TRP A 91 -7.18 12.15 -2.92
CA TRP A 91 -7.82 11.94 -4.21
C TRP A 91 -7.36 10.61 -4.83
N SER A 92 -7.71 9.51 -4.16
CA SER A 92 -7.33 8.16 -4.57
C SER A 92 -8.43 7.15 -4.23
N HIS A 93 -8.50 6.09 -5.03
CA HIS A 93 -9.27 4.89 -4.71
C HIS A 93 -8.27 3.77 -4.43
N ARG A 94 -8.60 2.92 -3.46
CA ARG A 94 -7.75 1.83 -3.00
C ARG A 94 -8.51 0.52 -3.09
N LEU A 95 -7.77 -0.56 -3.31
CA LEU A 95 -8.24 -1.92 -3.10
C LEU A 95 -7.43 -2.50 -1.93
N SER A 96 -8.05 -2.57 -0.75
CA SER A 96 -7.40 -3.06 0.47
C SER A 96 -7.76 -4.52 0.69
N LEU A 97 -6.77 -5.41 0.71
CA LEU A 97 -7.00 -6.84 0.86
C LEU A 97 -6.09 -7.42 1.93
N LYS A 98 -6.64 -8.23 2.83
CA LYS A 98 -5.81 -8.99 3.77
C LYS A 98 -5.20 -10.18 3.05
N VAL A 99 -3.87 -10.29 3.12
CA VAL A 99 -3.10 -11.40 2.57
C VAL A 99 -2.56 -12.37 3.62
N PHE A 100 -2.44 -11.96 4.89
CA PHE A 100 -2.08 -12.83 6.01
C PHE A 100 -2.86 -12.49 7.31
N PRO A 101 -3.06 -13.47 8.20
CA PRO A 101 -2.85 -14.91 7.99
C PRO A 101 -3.86 -15.47 6.97
N GLN A 102 -3.51 -16.55 6.25
CA GLN A 102 -4.31 -17.09 5.15
C GLN A 102 -5.76 -17.40 5.55
N ARG A 103 -5.97 -17.96 6.74
CA ARG A 103 -7.30 -18.27 7.30
C ARG A 103 -8.22 -17.07 7.50
N LYS A 104 -7.69 -15.83 7.51
CA LYS A 104 -8.46 -14.59 7.69
C LYS A 104 -8.71 -13.86 6.36
N ARG A 105 -8.30 -14.43 5.22
CA ARG A 105 -8.51 -13.84 3.89
C ARG A 105 -9.99 -13.86 3.53
N ARG A 106 -10.52 -12.72 3.08
CA ARG A 106 -11.87 -12.61 2.55
C ARG A 106 -11.82 -12.77 1.03
N LEU A 107 -11.75 -14.01 0.54
CA LEU A 107 -11.56 -14.30 -0.89
C LEU A 107 -12.70 -13.77 -1.77
N ASN A 108 -13.88 -13.54 -1.21
CA ASN A 108 -14.98 -12.87 -1.91
C ASN A 108 -14.66 -11.41 -2.29
N LEU A 109 -13.70 -10.77 -1.61
CA LEU A 109 -13.20 -9.42 -1.93
C LEU A 109 -12.00 -9.44 -2.88
N TRP A 110 -11.42 -10.60 -3.17
CA TRP A 110 -10.29 -10.71 -4.08
C TRP A 110 -10.81 -10.71 -5.52
N PRO A 111 -10.36 -9.78 -6.39
CA PRO A 111 -10.79 -9.72 -7.78
C PRO A 111 -10.66 -11.04 -8.52
N GLN A 112 -11.68 -11.38 -9.33
CA GLN A 112 -11.63 -12.49 -10.29
C GLN A 112 -11.25 -12.01 -11.70
N ILE A 113 -11.27 -10.69 -11.90
CA ILE A 113 -10.90 -10.02 -13.15
C ILE A 113 -9.86 -8.97 -12.78
N PRO A 114 -8.68 -8.97 -13.42
CA PRO A 114 -8.22 -9.95 -14.42
C PRO A 114 -8.09 -11.37 -13.83
N GLN A 115 -8.15 -12.39 -14.71
CA GLN A 115 -8.25 -13.81 -14.32
C GLN A 115 -7.11 -14.25 -13.39
N ASP A 116 -5.90 -13.71 -13.59
CA ASP A 116 -4.69 -14.07 -12.86
C ASP A 116 -4.48 -13.25 -11.57
N PHE A 117 -5.41 -12.36 -11.21
CA PHE A 117 -5.21 -11.40 -10.11
C PHE A 117 -4.92 -12.12 -8.78
N ARG A 118 -5.69 -13.17 -8.47
CA ARG A 118 -5.62 -13.84 -7.16
C ARG A 118 -4.34 -14.61 -7.00
N GLU A 119 -3.98 -15.38 -8.01
CA GLU A 119 -2.78 -16.21 -8.05
C GLU A 119 -1.54 -15.32 -7.98
N THR A 120 -1.52 -14.23 -8.76
CA THR A 120 -0.42 -13.25 -8.75
C THR A 120 -0.29 -12.57 -7.38
N LEU A 121 -1.41 -12.15 -6.77
CA LEU A 121 -1.40 -11.53 -5.44
C LEU A 121 -0.92 -12.51 -4.37
N ASP A 122 -1.33 -13.77 -4.42
CA ASP A 122 -0.91 -14.79 -3.45
C ASP A 122 0.60 -15.08 -3.55
N GLU A 123 1.10 -15.29 -4.77
CA GLU A 123 2.53 -15.49 -5.00
C GLU A 123 3.34 -14.29 -4.52
N TYR A 124 2.93 -13.08 -4.90
CA TYR A 124 3.59 -11.84 -4.46
C TYR A 124 3.58 -11.70 -2.94
N ALA A 125 2.45 -11.96 -2.29
CA ALA A 125 2.34 -11.90 -0.83
C ALA A 125 3.26 -12.91 -0.14
N MET A 126 3.36 -14.14 -0.66
CA MET A 126 4.29 -15.15 -0.13
C MET A 126 5.75 -14.67 -0.22
N LYS A 127 6.15 -14.08 -1.35
CA LYS A 127 7.51 -13.55 -1.52
C LYS A 127 7.78 -12.37 -0.59
N ILE A 128 6.83 -11.45 -0.45
CA ILE A 128 6.93 -10.32 0.48
C ILE A 128 7.05 -10.79 1.92
N LYS A 129 6.30 -11.83 2.34
CA LYS A 129 6.42 -12.40 3.69
C LYS A 129 7.85 -12.82 4.01
N ILE A 130 8.53 -13.50 3.09
CA ILE A 130 9.93 -13.93 3.27
C ILE A 130 10.84 -12.71 3.44
N VAL A 131 10.68 -11.69 2.59
CA VAL A 131 11.47 -10.44 2.68
C VAL A 131 11.22 -9.74 4.02
N THR A 132 9.97 -9.64 4.45
CA THR A 132 9.58 -9.02 5.72
C THR A 132 10.14 -9.78 6.92
N GLU A 133 10.18 -11.11 6.88
CA GLU A 133 10.81 -11.93 7.93
C GLU A 133 12.31 -11.66 8.05
N VAL A 134 13.03 -11.59 6.92
CA VAL A 134 14.45 -11.24 6.91
C VAL A 134 14.67 -9.83 7.47
N LEU A 135 13.83 -8.87 7.06
CA LEU A 135 13.90 -7.50 7.54
C LEU A 135 13.65 -7.40 9.06
N PHE A 136 12.61 -8.06 9.57
CA PHE A 136 12.32 -8.03 11.00
C PHE A 136 13.43 -8.68 11.84
N LYS A 137 14.04 -9.78 11.36
CA LYS A 137 15.22 -10.35 12.01
C LYS A 137 16.40 -9.38 12.03
N ALA A 138 16.65 -8.67 10.93
CA ALA A 138 17.72 -7.67 10.88
C ALA A 138 17.45 -6.49 11.83
N ILE A 139 16.21 -6.00 11.90
CA ILE A 139 15.81 -4.94 12.83
C ILE A 139 15.96 -5.41 14.29
N ALA A 140 15.48 -6.60 14.63
CA ALA A 140 15.64 -7.18 15.97
C ALA A 140 17.12 -7.25 16.38
N LYS A 141 17.99 -7.74 15.48
CA LYS A 141 19.45 -7.75 15.70
C LYS A 141 20.02 -6.36 15.93
N SER A 142 19.63 -5.37 15.12
CA SER A 142 20.12 -4.00 15.26
C SER A 142 19.73 -3.35 16.60
N LEU A 143 18.65 -3.85 17.20
CA LEU A 143 18.13 -3.42 18.50
C LEU A 143 18.59 -4.32 19.67
N ASN A 144 19.47 -5.30 19.43
CA ASN A 144 19.88 -6.31 20.41
C ASN A 144 18.70 -7.08 21.03
N LEU A 145 17.64 -7.32 20.26
CA LEU A 145 16.50 -8.15 20.66
C LEU A 145 16.72 -9.60 20.20
N GLU A 146 16.23 -10.57 20.97
CA GLU A 146 16.27 -11.98 20.58
C GLU A 146 15.46 -12.23 19.30
N GLU A 147 15.94 -13.16 18.46
CA GLU A 147 15.30 -13.58 17.22
C GLU A 147 14.05 -14.46 17.46
N ASN A 148 13.16 -14.07 18.37
CA ASN A 148 11.96 -14.85 18.66
C ASN A 148 10.77 -14.26 17.87
N GLY A 149 10.39 -14.99 16.80
CA GLY A 149 9.21 -14.74 15.98
C GLY A 149 8.00 -15.55 16.41
#